data_AF-A0A8S4HGY1-F1
#
_entry.id   AF-A0A8S4HGY1-F1
#
_cell.length_a   1.000
_cell.length_b   1.000
_cell.length_c   1.000
_cell.angle_alpha   90.00
_cell.angle_beta   90.00
_cell.angle_gamma   90.00
#
_symmetry.space_group_name_H-M   'P 1'
#
loop_
_entity.id
_entity.type
_entity.pdbx_description
1 polymer ?
#
loop_
_entity_poly.entity_id
_entity_poly.type
_entity_poly.pdbx_seq_one_letter_code
_entity_poly.pdbx_strand_id
1 'polypeptide(L)'
;MRNTSYDVENMYHTYNGILETWKPNLGDQPPDDCIAFKQELIQEHNNIFKNMHCSQAKHYLNNVERIRKPNNISNACKYFLYWLYYVVLHKNLDNKKILKIYNDVLTAYIYGSAKENFKNYVSFFSERTIENLIKLTEMYDYFYKFKEEKITHGDVKCNHARKCVDLYEKNIKVCEEGNDNDFCYELDNLKESYDKYLKSNAVCPDLPKTLESYKVYNTAAIIITPFSILLVISLSIFFLYKFTPFGSFFRKRTKNKKKIPDNIDYATHVLPHKSQRVNNYNNNRQYNISYLSSGQ
;
A
#
# COMPACT_ATOMS: atom_id res chain seq x y z
N MET A 1 1.74 -12.15 -11.00
CA MET A 1 2.68 -11.92 -9.90
C MET A 1 3.40 -10.60 -10.06
N ARG A 2 3.14 -9.69 -9.11
CA ARG A 2 3.81 -8.41 -8.97
C ARG A 2 5.17 -8.61 -8.32
N ASN A 3 6.16 -7.79 -8.69
CA ASN A 3 7.44 -7.78 -7.99
C ASN A 3 7.27 -7.06 -6.64
N THR A 4 7.75 -7.65 -5.55
CA THR A 4 7.65 -7.09 -4.19
C THR A 4 9.01 -7.15 -3.52
N SER A 5 9.25 -6.31 -2.50
CA SER A 5 10.48 -6.44 -1.71
C SER A 5 10.55 -7.72 -0.89
N TYR A 6 9.46 -8.48 -0.73
CA TYR A 6 9.45 -9.78 -0.04
C TYR A 6 9.81 -10.93 -0.97
N ASP A 7 9.17 -11.04 -2.14
CA ASP A 7 9.47 -12.00 -3.19
C ASP A 7 9.66 -13.44 -2.67
N VAL A 8 8.66 -13.92 -1.92
CA VAL A 8 8.74 -15.15 -1.12
C VAL A 8 8.81 -16.38 -2.01
N GLU A 9 8.13 -16.35 -3.15
CA GLU A 9 8.17 -17.44 -4.13
C GLU A 9 9.58 -17.68 -4.68
N ASN A 10 10.25 -16.63 -5.17
CA ASN A 10 11.62 -16.76 -5.67
C ASN A 10 12.60 -17.09 -4.56
N MET A 11 12.39 -16.52 -3.36
CA MET A 11 13.15 -16.85 -2.16
C MET A 11 13.14 -18.36 -1.89
N TYR A 12 11.96 -18.97 -1.81
CA TYR A 12 11.84 -20.41 -1.56
C TYR A 12 12.38 -21.24 -2.72
N HIS A 13 11.94 -21.00 -3.95
CA HIS A 13 12.29 -21.85 -5.09
C HIS A 13 13.80 -21.85 -5.39
N THR A 14 14.48 -20.73 -5.16
CA THR A 14 15.90 -20.62 -5.46
C THR A 14 16.78 -21.15 -4.33
N TYR A 15 16.39 -20.92 -3.07
CA TYR A 15 17.31 -21.09 -1.94
C TYR A 15 16.98 -22.28 -1.04
N ASN A 16 15.76 -22.83 -1.10
CA ASN A 16 15.35 -23.91 -0.19
C ASN A 16 16.23 -25.16 -0.27
N GLY A 17 16.57 -25.60 -1.47
CA GLY A 17 17.36 -26.82 -1.67
C GLY A 17 18.81 -26.72 -1.17
N ILE A 18 19.36 -25.51 -0.95
CA ILE A 18 20.78 -25.38 -0.57
C ILE A 18 21.05 -26.05 0.78
N LEU A 19 20.18 -25.82 1.78
CA LEU A 19 20.35 -26.42 3.10
C LEU A 19 20.08 -27.93 3.12
N GLU A 20 19.17 -28.41 2.25
CA GLU A 20 18.88 -29.85 2.13
C GLU A 20 20.07 -30.64 1.58
N THR A 21 20.97 -30.00 0.82
CA THR A 21 22.21 -30.64 0.34
C THR A 21 23.31 -30.73 1.40
N TRP A 22 23.16 -30.04 2.53
CA TRP A 22 24.13 -30.13 3.61
C TRP A 22 24.05 -31.53 4.24
N LYS A 23 25.21 -32.18 4.36
CA LYS A 23 25.35 -33.44 5.08
C LYS A 23 26.25 -33.22 6.29
N PRO A 24 25.89 -33.73 7.48
CA PRO A 24 26.83 -33.77 8.58
C PRO A 24 28.06 -34.60 8.15
N ASN A 25 29.26 -34.19 8.55
CA ASN A 25 30.45 -34.98 8.28
C ASN A 25 30.25 -36.40 8.83
N LEU A 26 30.43 -37.42 7.98
CA LEU A 26 30.20 -38.84 8.27
C LEU A 26 31.28 -39.46 9.18
N GLY A 27 32.31 -38.71 9.55
CA GLY A 27 33.31 -39.15 10.54
C GLY A 27 32.98 -38.54 11.90
N ASP A 28 33.30 -39.25 12.98
CA ASP A 28 33.15 -38.86 14.40
C ASP A 28 33.85 -37.55 14.82
N GLN A 29 34.24 -36.69 13.87
CA GLN A 29 34.73 -35.36 14.15
C GLN A 29 33.54 -34.44 14.45
N PRO A 30 33.47 -33.84 15.65
CA PRO A 30 32.47 -32.82 15.93
C PRO A 30 32.58 -31.71 14.89
N PRO A 31 31.45 -31.10 14.48
CA PRO A 31 31.48 -29.97 13.54
C PRO A 31 32.48 -28.93 14.05
N ASP A 32 33.48 -28.62 13.22
CA ASP A 32 34.53 -27.63 13.48
C ASP A 32 33.94 -26.41 14.19
N ASP A 33 34.59 -25.95 15.26
CA ASP A 33 34.20 -24.86 16.17
C ASP A 33 33.96 -23.53 15.45
N CYS A 34 32.86 -23.44 14.69
CA CYS A 34 32.44 -22.29 13.90
C CYS A 34 33.61 -21.54 13.23
N ILE A 35 34.64 -22.24 12.72
CA ILE A 35 35.94 -21.63 12.33
C ILE A 35 35.78 -20.54 11.27
N ALA A 36 34.77 -20.64 10.41
CA ALA A 36 34.47 -19.63 9.39
C ALA A 36 33.78 -18.36 9.95
N PHE A 37 33.54 -18.29 11.26
CA PHE A 37 32.85 -17.21 11.94
C PHE A 37 33.77 -16.60 13.00
N LYS A 38 33.66 -15.28 13.18
CA LYS A 38 34.31 -14.60 14.30
C LYS A 38 33.71 -15.10 15.63
N GLN A 39 34.52 -15.83 16.40
CA GLN A 39 34.06 -16.58 17.56
C GLN A 39 33.42 -15.71 18.65
N GLU A 40 33.96 -14.52 18.91
CA GLU A 40 33.45 -13.56 19.91
C GLU A 40 31.95 -13.24 19.73
N LEU A 41 31.51 -13.08 18.48
CA LEU A 41 30.11 -12.73 18.16
C LEU A 41 29.18 -13.93 18.28
N ILE A 42 29.67 -15.13 17.98
CA ILE A 42 28.87 -16.36 18.08
C ILE A 42 28.73 -16.82 19.54
N GLN A 43 29.75 -16.59 20.36
CA GLN A 43 29.76 -16.99 21.77
C GLN A 43 28.58 -16.41 22.58
N GLU A 44 28.11 -15.21 22.23
CA GLU A 44 26.92 -14.60 22.84
C GLU A 44 25.64 -15.42 22.65
N HIS A 45 25.61 -16.28 21.62
CA HIS A 45 24.43 -17.03 21.18
C HIS A 45 24.60 -18.55 21.29
N ASN A 46 25.66 -19.05 21.93
CA ASN A 46 26.01 -20.48 21.97
C ASN A 46 24.91 -21.40 22.55
N ASN A 47 24.03 -20.87 23.40
CA ASN A 47 22.89 -21.61 23.95
C ASN A 47 21.85 -21.97 22.87
N ILE A 48 21.80 -21.22 21.77
CA ILE A 48 20.81 -21.35 20.71
C ILE A 48 21.51 -21.72 19.39
N PHE A 49 22.53 -20.98 18.98
CA PHE A 49 23.27 -21.15 17.73
C PHE A 49 24.51 -22.06 17.92
N LYS A 50 24.26 -23.38 17.94
CA LYS A 50 25.27 -24.43 18.15
C LYS A 50 26.17 -24.67 16.92
N ASN A 51 27.29 -25.40 17.11
CA ASN A 51 28.26 -25.73 16.05
C ASN A 51 27.64 -26.37 14.79
N MET A 52 26.59 -27.20 14.95
CA MET A 52 25.85 -27.75 13.82
C MET A 52 25.21 -26.64 12.95
N HIS A 53 24.63 -25.62 13.59
CA HIS A 53 24.02 -24.49 12.91
C HIS A 53 25.08 -23.59 12.24
N CYS A 54 26.26 -23.43 12.85
CA CYS A 54 27.40 -22.79 12.16
C CYS A 54 27.78 -23.53 10.88
N SER A 55 27.82 -24.87 10.91
CA SER A 55 28.15 -25.68 9.74
C SER A 55 27.12 -25.53 8.63
N GLN A 56 25.83 -25.55 8.99
CA GLN A 56 24.73 -25.31 8.06
C GLN A 56 24.77 -23.90 7.47
N ALA A 57 24.99 -22.89 8.30
CA ALA A 57 25.09 -21.50 7.86
C ALA A 57 26.29 -21.28 6.94
N LYS A 58 27.48 -21.81 7.29
CA LYS A 58 28.68 -21.77 6.44
C LYS A 58 28.40 -22.40 5.08
N HIS A 59 27.81 -23.59 5.06
CA HIS A 59 27.45 -24.27 3.81
C HIS A 59 26.51 -23.42 2.97
N TYR A 60 25.45 -22.90 3.57
CA TYR A 60 24.48 -22.07 2.87
C TYR A 60 25.11 -20.81 2.28
N LEU A 61 25.78 -19.99 3.10
CA LEU A 61 26.37 -18.72 2.69
C LEU A 61 27.46 -18.90 1.62
N ASN A 62 28.27 -19.95 1.73
CA ASN A 62 29.25 -20.29 0.69
C ASN A 62 28.59 -20.63 -0.66
N ASN A 63 27.46 -21.34 -0.65
CA ASN A 63 26.76 -21.71 -1.88
C ASN A 63 26.05 -20.50 -2.51
N VAL A 64 25.47 -19.62 -1.70
CA VAL A 64 24.85 -18.38 -2.18
C VAL A 64 25.82 -17.54 -3.00
N GLU A 65 27.07 -17.41 -2.56
CA GLU A 65 28.11 -16.67 -3.28
C GLU A 65 28.46 -17.27 -4.65
N ARG A 66 28.36 -18.59 -4.79
CA ARG A 66 28.65 -19.30 -6.05
C ARG A 66 27.58 -19.07 -7.12
N ILE A 67 26.35 -18.74 -6.72
CA ILE A 67 25.19 -18.58 -7.62
C ILE A 67 25.28 -17.26 -8.46
N ARG A 68 26.23 -16.35 -8.17
CA ARG A 68 26.65 -15.21 -9.02
C ARG A 68 25.54 -14.44 -9.78
N LYS A 69 24.55 -13.91 -9.04
CA LYS A 69 23.71 -12.77 -9.49
C LYS A 69 23.43 -11.81 -8.30
N PRO A 70 23.79 -10.51 -8.37
CA PRO A 70 23.67 -9.57 -7.23
C PRO A 70 22.24 -9.42 -6.71
N ASN A 71 21.25 -9.36 -7.61
CA ASN A 71 19.82 -9.21 -7.25
C ASN A 71 19.26 -10.41 -6.48
N ASN A 72 20.03 -11.49 -6.34
CA ASN A 72 19.61 -12.74 -5.70
C ASN A 72 20.06 -12.83 -4.23
N ILE A 73 21.04 -12.02 -3.79
CA ILE A 73 21.56 -12.07 -2.40
C ILE A 73 20.50 -11.60 -1.40
N SER A 74 19.68 -10.61 -1.74
CA SER A 74 18.54 -10.19 -0.91
C SER A 74 17.62 -11.37 -0.58
N ASN A 75 17.18 -12.11 -1.60
CA ASN A 75 16.35 -13.31 -1.42
C ASN A 75 17.10 -14.40 -0.64
N ALA A 76 18.40 -14.57 -0.87
CA ALA A 76 19.20 -15.49 -0.09
C ALA A 76 19.24 -15.14 1.41
N CYS A 77 19.35 -13.85 1.75
CA CYS A 77 19.36 -13.36 3.13
C CYS A 77 17.99 -13.50 3.80
N LYS A 78 16.89 -13.27 3.06
CA LYS A 78 15.53 -13.54 3.55
C LYS A 78 15.34 -15.03 3.85
N TYR A 79 15.79 -15.90 2.95
CA TYR A 79 15.72 -17.34 3.18
C TYR A 79 16.60 -17.76 4.38
N PHE A 80 17.77 -17.15 4.54
CA PHE A 80 18.62 -17.39 5.71
C PHE A 80 17.93 -17.00 7.01
N LEU A 81 17.24 -15.86 7.05
CA LEU A 81 16.44 -15.43 8.19
C LEU A 81 15.27 -16.40 8.46
N TYR A 82 14.58 -16.84 7.41
CA TYR A 82 13.53 -17.86 7.51
C TYR A 82 14.08 -19.15 8.15
N TRP A 83 15.19 -19.69 7.64
CA TRP A 83 15.83 -20.87 8.21
C TRP A 83 16.21 -20.66 9.67
N LEU A 84 16.85 -19.52 9.99
CA LEU A 84 17.22 -19.17 11.36
C LEU A 84 15.98 -19.22 12.26
N TYR A 85 14.92 -18.51 11.90
CA TYR A 85 13.70 -18.42 12.70
C TYR A 85 13.00 -19.77 12.91
N TYR A 86 12.81 -20.55 11.84
CA TYR A 86 12.04 -21.79 11.90
C TYR A 86 12.83 -22.97 12.45
N VAL A 87 14.09 -23.12 12.02
CA VAL A 87 14.90 -24.31 12.30
C VAL A 87 15.76 -24.14 13.54
N VAL A 88 16.41 -22.98 13.69
CA VAL A 88 17.34 -22.74 14.81
C VAL A 88 16.60 -22.19 16.02
N LEU A 89 15.75 -21.19 15.82
CA LEU A 89 15.08 -20.47 16.91
C LEU A 89 13.74 -21.10 17.30
N HIS A 90 13.29 -22.14 16.58
CA HIS A 90 12.04 -22.85 16.82
C HIS A 90 10.82 -21.94 17.00
N LYS A 91 10.78 -20.83 16.23
CA LYS A 91 9.74 -19.79 16.30
C LYS A 91 9.57 -19.11 17.68
N ASN A 92 10.58 -19.17 18.55
CA ASN A 92 10.42 -18.88 19.97
C ASN A 92 11.15 -17.62 20.48
N LEU A 93 11.23 -16.56 19.66
CA LEU A 93 11.86 -15.30 20.06
C LEU A 93 11.13 -14.09 19.49
N ASP A 94 11.25 -12.95 20.17
CA ASP A 94 10.77 -11.67 19.68
C ASP A 94 11.64 -11.15 18.52
N ASN A 95 11.04 -10.30 17.67
CA ASN A 95 11.66 -9.80 16.43
C ASN A 95 13.01 -9.11 16.66
N LYS A 96 13.17 -8.44 17.80
CA LYS A 96 14.40 -7.72 18.14
C LYS A 96 15.55 -8.68 18.43
N LYS A 97 15.29 -9.78 19.16
CA LYS A 97 16.28 -10.84 19.36
C LYS A 97 16.61 -11.57 18.07
N ILE A 98 15.61 -11.89 17.25
CA ILE A 98 15.84 -12.52 15.93
C ILE A 98 16.75 -11.65 15.08
N LEU A 99 16.48 -10.34 15.01
CA LEU A 99 17.30 -9.38 14.28
C LEU A 99 18.73 -9.37 14.81
N LYS A 100 18.92 -9.30 16.14
CA LYS A 100 20.25 -9.33 16.75
C LYS A 100 21.03 -10.59 16.33
N ILE A 101 20.43 -11.77 16.47
CA ILE A 101 21.09 -13.04 16.12
C ILE A 101 21.43 -13.08 14.64
N TYR A 102 20.51 -12.70 13.76
CA TYR A 102 20.77 -12.65 12.31
C TYR A 102 21.96 -11.72 11.99
N ASN A 103 21.96 -10.50 12.54
CA ASN A 103 23.02 -9.52 12.32
C ASN A 103 24.37 -10.06 12.82
N ASP A 104 24.42 -10.62 14.03
CA ASP A 104 25.64 -11.12 14.65
C ASP A 104 26.19 -12.33 13.89
N VAL A 105 25.34 -13.28 13.49
CA VAL A 105 25.76 -14.47 12.72
C VAL A 105 26.30 -14.07 11.35
N LEU A 106 25.63 -13.16 10.64
CA LEU A 106 26.08 -12.72 9.32
C LEU A 106 27.38 -11.91 9.42
N THR A 107 27.48 -11.02 10.42
CA THR A 107 28.69 -10.25 10.71
C THR A 107 29.85 -11.16 11.06
N ALA A 108 29.63 -12.17 11.90
CA ALA A 108 30.64 -13.14 12.27
C ALA A 108 31.14 -13.92 11.05
N TYR A 109 30.25 -14.33 10.14
CA TYR A 109 30.64 -14.98 8.89
C TYR A 109 31.49 -14.06 8.02
N ILE A 110 31.08 -12.80 7.81
CA ILE A 110 31.81 -11.83 6.99
C ILE A 110 33.25 -11.67 7.49
N TYR A 111 33.42 -11.45 8.80
CA TYR A 111 34.75 -11.32 9.41
C TYR A 111 35.55 -12.61 9.41
N GLY A 112 34.93 -13.74 9.78
CA GLY A 112 35.62 -15.02 9.90
C GLY A 112 36.02 -15.63 8.55
N SER A 113 35.28 -15.34 7.48
CA SER A 113 35.54 -15.84 6.13
C SER A 113 36.24 -14.84 5.21
N ALA A 114 36.36 -13.57 5.62
CA ALA A 114 36.83 -12.44 4.83
C ALA A 114 36.00 -12.18 3.54
N LYS A 115 34.68 -12.41 3.61
CA LYS A 115 33.77 -12.31 2.46
C LYS A 115 32.75 -11.19 2.63
N GLU A 116 32.98 -10.09 1.91
CA GLU A 116 32.22 -8.84 2.06
C GLU A 116 30.89 -8.80 1.28
N ASN A 117 30.55 -9.83 0.49
CA ASN A 117 29.34 -9.84 -0.36
C ASN A 117 28.04 -9.63 0.41
N PHE A 118 28.04 -9.96 1.71
CA PHE A 118 26.88 -9.85 2.60
C PHE A 118 26.84 -8.57 3.43
N LYS A 119 27.83 -7.68 3.30
CA LYS A 119 27.97 -6.49 4.17
C LYS A 119 26.73 -5.61 4.20
N ASN A 120 26.14 -5.37 3.03
CA ASN A 120 24.92 -4.55 2.89
C ASN A 120 23.68 -5.25 3.47
N TYR A 121 23.80 -6.51 3.88
CA TYR A 121 22.70 -7.33 4.37
C TYR A 121 22.69 -7.54 5.89
N VAL A 122 23.71 -7.02 6.60
CA VAL A 122 23.83 -7.12 8.08
C VAL A 122 22.74 -6.35 8.80
N SER A 123 22.29 -5.20 8.29
CA SER A 123 21.21 -4.40 8.90
C SER A 123 20.04 -4.22 7.92
N PHE A 124 19.81 -5.22 7.09
CA PHE A 124 18.84 -5.15 5.99
C PHE A 124 17.39 -5.21 6.46
N PHE A 125 17.15 -5.82 7.61
CA PHE A 125 15.81 -5.96 8.17
C PHE A 125 15.58 -4.99 9.32
N SER A 126 14.36 -4.46 9.37
CA SER A 126 13.74 -3.85 10.55
C SER A 126 12.85 -4.87 11.28
N GLU A 127 12.47 -4.59 12.53
CA GLU A 127 11.53 -5.44 13.28
C GLU A 127 10.22 -5.67 12.50
N ARG A 128 9.67 -4.62 11.87
CA ARG A 128 8.46 -4.70 11.06
C ARG A 128 8.63 -5.62 9.84
N THR A 129 9.74 -5.48 9.12
CA THR A 129 9.99 -6.31 7.93
C THR A 129 10.24 -7.77 8.28
N ILE A 130 10.86 -8.06 9.44
CA ILE A 130 10.99 -9.45 9.94
C ILE A 130 9.61 -10.03 10.24
N GLU A 131 8.77 -9.26 10.95
CA GLU A 131 7.43 -9.71 11.31
C GLU A 131 6.60 -10.07 10.07
N ASN A 132 6.60 -9.18 9.08
CA ASN A 132 5.87 -9.37 7.82
C ASN A 132 6.45 -10.53 7.00
N LEU A 133 7.77 -10.67 6.92
CA LEU A 133 8.41 -11.80 6.24
C LEU A 133 8.09 -13.13 6.93
N ILE A 134 8.07 -13.19 8.27
CA ILE A 134 7.67 -14.39 9.02
C ILE A 134 6.23 -14.77 8.72
N LYS A 135 5.30 -13.80 8.75
CA LYS A 135 3.89 -14.01 8.40
C LYS A 135 3.75 -14.58 6.99
N LEU A 136 4.37 -13.95 6.00
CA LEU A 136 4.33 -14.40 4.62
C LEU A 136 4.91 -15.80 4.47
N THR A 137 6.11 -16.04 5.01
CA THR A 137 6.77 -17.35 4.89
C THR A 137 5.99 -18.47 5.56
N GLU A 138 5.25 -18.19 6.63
CA GLU A 138 4.34 -19.16 7.27
C GLU A 138 3.18 -19.54 6.35
N MET A 139 2.55 -18.55 5.72
CA MET A 139 1.45 -18.78 4.78
C MET A 139 1.93 -19.57 3.55
N TYR A 140 3.08 -19.20 2.99
CA TYR A 140 3.67 -19.92 1.86
C TYR A 140 4.06 -21.36 2.22
N ASP A 141 4.59 -21.61 3.42
CA ASP A 141 4.90 -22.98 3.89
C ASP A 141 3.63 -23.87 3.91
N TYR A 142 2.53 -23.35 4.46
CA TYR A 142 1.25 -24.07 4.43
C TYR A 142 0.72 -24.25 3.00
N PHE A 143 0.86 -23.24 2.15
CA PHE A 143 0.46 -23.32 0.75
C PHE A 143 1.27 -24.37 -0.03
N TYR A 144 2.59 -24.44 0.15
CA TYR A 144 3.42 -25.42 -0.52
C TYR A 144 3.14 -26.84 -0.03
N LYS A 145 2.92 -27.04 1.27
CA LYS A 145 2.46 -28.33 1.83
C LYS A 145 1.09 -28.73 1.27
N PHE A 146 0.19 -27.76 1.10
CA PHE A 146 -1.08 -28.01 0.41
C PHE A 146 -0.89 -28.44 -1.06
N LYS A 147 0.15 -27.97 -1.74
CA LYS A 147 0.44 -28.35 -3.13
C LYS A 147 1.31 -29.61 -3.26
N GLU A 148 1.84 -30.11 -2.15
CA GLU A 148 2.81 -31.20 -2.17
C GLU A 148 2.15 -32.51 -2.66
N GLU A 149 2.71 -33.09 -3.73
CA GLU A 149 2.19 -34.31 -4.36
C GLU A 149 2.37 -35.54 -3.47
N LYS A 150 3.43 -35.55 -2.66
CA LYS A 150 3.73 -36.65 -1.71
C LYS A 150 2.68 -36.77 -0.61
N ILE A 151 1.94 -35.69 -0.32
CA ILE A 151 0.84 -35.69 0.64
C ILE A 151 -0.43 -36.17 -0.09
N THR A 152 -0.70 -37.47 0.03
CA THR A 152 -1.82 -38.15 -0.65
C THR A 152 -3.10 -38.15 0.17
N HIS A 153 -3.01 -38.00 1.51
CA HIS A 153 -4.16 -37.92 2.39
C HIS A 153 -4.88 -36.58 2.21
N GLY A 154 -6.08 -36.63 1.60
CA GLY A 154 -6.90 -35.46 1.31
C GLY A 154 -7.14 -34.57 2.53
N ASP A 155 -7.47 -35.17 3.68
CA ASP A 155 -7.73 -34.42 4.92
C ASP A 155 -6.51 -33.62 5.40
N VAL A 156 -5.31 -34.22 5.34
CA VAL A 156 -4.06 -33.56 5.72
C VAL A 156 -3.77 -32.40 4.77
N LYS A 157 -3.93 -32.63 3.47
CA LYS A 157 -3.77 -31.62 2.42
C LYS A 157 -4.71 -30.44 2.63
N CYS A 158 -5.99 -30.72 2.89
CA CYS A 158 -7.00 -29.69 3.15
C CYS A 158 -6.79 -28.96 4.48
N ASN A 159 -6.21 -29.61 5.50
CA ASN A 159 -5.85 -28.95 6.75
C ASN A 159 -4.72 -27.93 6.55
N HIS A 160 -3.73 -28.21 5.69
CA HIS A 160 -2.71 -27.22 5.32
C HIS A 160 -3.31 -26.03 4.57
N ALA A 161 -4.20 -26.29 3.61
CA ALA A 161 -4.90 -25.24 2.90
C ALA A 161 -5.74 -24.37 3.84
N ARG A 162 -6.51 -24.96 4.76
CA ARG A 162 -7.31 -24.23 5.75
C ARG A 162 -6.44 -23.30 6.60
N LYS A 163 -5.30 -23.80 7.10
CA LYS A 163 -4.34 -22.97 7.85
C LYS A 163 -3.77 -21.82 7.01
N CYS A 164 -3.50 -22.04 5.72
CA CYS A 164 -3.10 -20.97 4.81
C CYS A 164 -4.17 -19.90 4.68
N VAL A 165 -5.45 -20.30 4.46
CA VAL A 165 -6.59 -19.37 4.34
C VAL A 165 -6.80 -18.59 5.65
N ASP A 166 -6.82 -19.27 6.79
CA ASP A 166 -7.03 -18.63 8.10
C ASP A 166 -5.96 -17.58 8.41
N LEU A 167 -4.70 -17.85 8.04
CA LEU A 167 -3.61 -16.89 8.20
C LEU A 167 -3.70 -15.75 7.18
N TYR A 168 -4.09 -16.05 5.95
CA TYR A 168 -4.28 -15.06 4.90
C TYR A 168 -5.32 -14.02 5.30
N GLU A 169 -6.51 -14.44 5.72
CA GLU A 169 -7.60 -13.55 6.11
C GLU A 169 -7.22 -12.64 7.31
N LYS A 170 -6.44 -13.16 8.26
CA LYS A 170 -5.90 -12.35 9.36
C LYS A 170 -4.92 -11.29 8.86
N ASN A 171 -4.06 -11.65 7.90
CA ASN A 171 -3.03 -10.77 7.38
C ASN A 171 -3.56 -9.76 6.35
N ILE A 172 -4.71 -10.00 5.72
CA ILE A 172 -5.43 -8.97 4.94
C ILE A 172 -5.71 -7.75 5.81
N LYS A 173 -6.22 -7.94 7.03
CA LYS A 173 -6.51 -6.81 7.95
C LYS A 173 -5.24 -6.04 8.32
N VAL A 174 -4.15 -6.76 8.60
CA VAL A 174 -2.83 -6.17 8.88
C VAL A 174 -2.33 -5.35 7.69
N CYS A 175 -2.54 -5.83 6.47
CA CYS A 175 -2.22 -5.11 5.25
C CYS A 175 -3.07 -3.83 5.10
N GLU A 176 -4.38 -3.90 5.32
CA GLU A 176 -5.31 -2.78 5.16
C GLU A 176 -5.11 -1.67 6.20
N GLU A 177 -4.74 -2.03 7.43
CA GLU A 177 -4.41 -1.08 8.51
C GLU A 177 -2.97 -0.56 8.41
N GLY A 178 -2.11 -1.28 7.68
CA GLY A 178 -0.69 -0.99 7.52
C GLY A 178 -0.39 -0.02 6.39
N ASN A 179 0.91 0.27 6.22
CA ASN A 179 1.42 1.09 5.11
C ASN A 179 2.49 0.34 4.27
N ASP A 180 2.61 -0.97 4.47
CA ASP A 180 3.54 -1.82 3.74
C ASP A 180 2.85 -2.37 2.49
N ASN A 181 2.91 -1.59 1.41
CA ASN A 181 2.29 -1.98 0.14
C ASN A 181 2.90 -3.27 -0.43
N ASP A 182 4.19 -3.53 -0.19
CA ASP A 182 4.85 -4.72 -0.71
C ASP A 182 4.35 -5.98 0.00
N PHE A 183 4.06 -5.89 1.30
CA PHE A 183 3.41 -6.97 2.04
C PHE A 183 2.02 -7.27 1.46
N CYS A 184 1.22 -6.24 1.21
CA CYS A 184 -0.09 -6.37 0.57
C CYS A 184 -0.02 -6.98 -0.84
N TYR A 185 0.93 -6.52 -1.65
CA TYR A 185 1.14 -7.07 -2.99
C TYR A 185 1.57 -8.54 -2.95
N GLU A 186 2.33 -8.95 -1.94
CA GLU A 186 2.74 -10.34 -1.78
C GLU A 186 1.58 -11.24 -1.31
N LEU A 187 0.65 -10.72 -0.51
CA LEU A 187 -0.61 -11.41 -0.23
C LEU A 187 -1.41 -11.62 -1.53
N ASP A 188 -1.54 -10.59 -2.37
CA ASP A 188 -2.20 -10.74 -3.67
C ASP A 188 -1.51 -11.79 -4.56
N ASN A 189 -0.18 -11.85 -4.55
CA ASN A 189 0.58 -12.90 -5.26
C ASN A 189 0.24 -14.30 -4.76
N LEU A 190 0.19 -14.50 -3.43
CA LEU A 190 -0.20 -15.77 -2.83
C LEU A 190 -1.63 -16.15 -3.22
N LYS A 191 -2.57 -15.19 -3.21
CA LYS A 191 -3.94 -15.37 -3.67
C LYS A 191 -4.00 -15.82 -5.13
N GLU A 192 -3.29 -15.14 -6.05
CA GLU A 192 -3.24 -15.55 -7.46
C GLU A 192 -2.80 -17.01 -7.60
N SER A 193 -1.76 -17.40 -6.86
CA SER A 193 -1.22 -18.76 -6.82
C SER A 193 -2.21 -19.78 -6.27
N TYR A 194 -2.88 -19.46 -5.17
CA TYR A 194 -3.88 -20.30 -4.52
C TYR A 194 -5.11 -20.52 -5.40
N ASP A 195 -5.71 -19.44 -5.90
CA ASP A 195 -6.91 -19.48 -6.74
C ASP A 195 -6.65 -20.28 -8.02
N LYS A 196 -5.49 -20.08 -8.64
CA LYS A 196 -5.08 -20.83 -9.83
C LYS A 196 -4.99 -22.34 -9.53
N TYR A 197 -4.45 -22.71 -8.37
CA TYR A 197 -4.31 -24.10 -7.99
C TYR A 197 -5.68 -24.77 -7.75
N LEU A 198 -6.59 -24.12 -7.02
CA LEU A 198 -7.96 -24.64 -6.81
C LEU A 198 -8.80 -24.66 -8.07
N LYS A 199 -8.62 -23.69 -8.99
CA LYS A 199 -9.29 -23.72 -10.29
C LYS A 199 -8.87 -24.93 -11.13
N SER A 200 -7.59 -25.33 -11.00
CA SER A 200 -7.03 -26.45 -11.76
C SER A 200 -7.24 -27.82 -11.08
N ASN A 201 -7.51 -27.83 -9.77
CA ASN A 201 -7.64 -29.04 -8.96
C ASN A 201 -8.91 -28.97 -8.12
N ALA A 202 -9.89 -29.83 -8.41
CA ALA A 202 -11.10 -29.95 -7.62
C ALA A 202 -10.84 -30.72 -6.31
N VAL A 203 -10.18 -30.07 -5.36
CA VAL A 203 -9.85 -30.61 -4.02
C VAL A 203 -10.38 -29.69 -2.92
N CYS A 204 -10.67 -30.26 -1.74
CA CYS A 204 -11.12 -29.52 -0.57
C CYS A 204 -12.39 -28.66 -0.81
N PRO A 205 -13.57 -29.29 -0.96
CA PRO A 205 -14.80 -28.60 -1.38
C PRO A 205 -15.27 -27.49 -0.42
N ASP A 206 -14.90 -27.59 0.86
CA ASP A 206 -15.31 -26.63 1.90
C ASP A 206 -14.47 -25.34 1.91
N LEU A 207 -13.42 -25.25 1.10
CA LEU A 207 -12.55 -24.08 1.05
C LEU A 207 -13.02 -23.05 0.02
N PRO A 208 -12.76 -21.75 0.27
CA PRO A 208 -13.05 -20.72 -0.71
C PRO A 208 -12.21 -20.96 -1.98
N LYS A 209 -12.87 -20.96 -3.14
CA LYS A 209 -12.22 -21.10 -4.46
C LYS A 209 -11.41 -19.87 -4.86
N THR A 210 -11.74 -18.72 -4.28
CA THR A 210 -11.04 -17.46 -4.44
C THR A 210 -10.88 -16.82 -3.07
N LEU A 211 -9.68 -16.32 -2.78
CA LEU A 211 -9.47 -15.47 -1.61
C LEU A 211 -9.92 -14.04 -1.89
N GLU A 212 -10.24 -13.26 -0.86
CA GLU A 212 -10.50 -11.82 -1.03
C GLU A 212 -9.19 -11.07 -1.23
N SER A 213 -9.12 -10.16 -2.20
CA SER A 213 -7.98 -9.25 -2.34
C SER A 213 -8.13 -8.10 -1.34
N TYR A 214 -7.01 -7.54 -0.90
CA TYR A 214 -7.01 -6.41 0.02
C TYR A 214 -7.64 -5.17 -0.63
N LYS A 215 -8.42 -4.42 0.13
CA LYS A 215 -9.01 -3.17 -0.37
C LYS A 215 -8.03 -2.03 -0.14
N VAL A 216 -7.38 -1.57 -1.21
CA VAL A 216 -6.62 -0.32 -1.17
C VAL A 216 -7.62 0.83 -0.98
N TYR A 217 -7.86 1.24 0.25
CA TYR A 217 -8.40 2.57 0.51
C TYR A 217 -7.28 3.54 0.19
N ASN A 218 -7.22 3.99 -1.06
CA ASN A 218 -6.27 5.02 -1.44
C ASN A 218 -6.78 6.33 -0.79
N THR A 219 -6.35 6.60 0.44
CA THR A 219 -6.80 7.75 1.24
C THR A 219 -6.65 9.05 0.47
N ALA A 220 -5.58 9.17 -0.32
CA ALA A 220 -5.39 10.29 -1.24
C ALA A 220 -6.49 10.32 -2.31
N ALA A 221 -6.80 9.20 -2.98
CA ALA A 221 -7.91 9.17 -3.91
C ALA A 221 -9.26 9.45 -3.23
N ILE A 222 -9.55 8.91 -2.04
CA ILE A 222 -10.82 9.14 -1.33
C ILE A 222 -10.98 10.61 -0.96
N ILE A 223 -9.90 11.29 -0.58
CA ILE A 223 -9.89 12.73 -0.30
C ILE A 223 -9.98 13.52 -1.61
N ILE A 224 -9.13 13.22 -2.59
CA ILE A 224 -8.98 13.97 -3.85
C ILE A 224 -10.22 13.83 -4.74
N THR A 225 -10.86 12.65 -4.79
CA THR A 225 -11.95 12.37 -5.74
C THR A 225 -13.14 13.32 -5.55
N PRO A 226 -13.67 13.55 -4.32
CA PRO A 226 -14.68 14.59 -4.08
C PRO A 226 -14.23 15.98 -4.50
N PHE A 227 -12.99 16.39 -4.15
CA PHE A 227 -12.49 17.72 -4.51
C PHE A 227 -12.35 17.89 -6.03
N SER A 228 -11.82 16.89 -6.73
CA SER A 228 -11.71 16.88 -8.19
C SER A 228 -13.08 16.96 -8.87
N ILE A 229 -14.07 16.19 -8.38
CA ILE A 229 -15.44 16.25 -8.90
C ILE A 229 -16.04 17.65 -8.70
N LEU A 230 -15.90 18.22 -7.50
CA LEU A 230 -16.37 19.58 -7.20
C LEU A 230 -15.69 20.64 -8.08
N LEU A 231 -14.39 20.50 -8.34
CA LEU A 231 -13.62 21.39 -9.22
C LEU A 231 -14.11 21.31 -10.66
N VAL A 232 -14.31 20.10 -11.18
CA VAL A 232 -14.83 19.87 -12.54
C VAL A 232 -16.22 20.47 -12.69
N ILE A 233 -17.11 20.28 -11.71
CA ILE A 233 -18.46 20.86 -11.70
C ILE A 233 -18.39 22.39 -11.69
N SER A 234 -17.58 22.97 -10.80
CA SER A 234 -17.43 24.42 -10.68
C SER A 234 -16.91 25.06 -11.96
N LEU A 235 -15.87 24.48 -12.56
CA LEU A 235 -15.33 24.92 -13.85
C LEU A 235 -16.36 24.79 -14.96
N SER A 236 -17.09 23.67 -15.02
CA SER A 236 -18.14 23.44 -16.01
C SER A 236 -19.23 24.51 -15.91
N ILE A 237 -19.69 24.84 -14.69
CA ILE A 237 -20.67 25.91 -14.46
C ILE A 237 -20.11 27.27 -14.89
N PHE A 238 -18.84 27.57 -14.59
CA PHE A 238 -18.20 28.83 -15.00
C PHE A 238 -18.11 28.96 -16.53
N PHE A 239 -17.71 27.90 -17.23
CA PHE A 239 -17.68 27.88 -18.70
C PHE A 239 -19.09 28.01 -19.29
N LEU A 240 -20.07 27.30 -18.74
CA LEU A 240 -21.48 27.43 -19.17
C LEU A 240 -22.01 28.84 -18.92
N TYR A 241 -21.68 29.47 -17.79
CA TYR A 241 -22.10 30.84 -17.50
C TYR A 241 -21.46 31.85 -18.46
N LYS A 242 -20.17 31.69 -18.79
CA LYS A 242 -19.43 32.60 -19.66
C LYS A 242 -19.77 32.44 -21.15
N PHE A 243 -19.99 31.22 -21.62
CA PHE A 243 -20.11 30.90 -23.05
C PHE A 243 -21.52 30.51 -23.49
N THR A 244 -22.46 30.26 -22.57
CA THR A 244 -23.86 30.07 -22.93
C THR A 244 -24.60 31.41 -22.83
N PRO A 245 -25.31 31.88 -23.87
CA PRO A 245 -25.89 33.22 -23.93
C PRO A 245 -27.15 33.40 -23.07
N PHE A 246 -27.20 32.83 -21.85
CA PHE A 246 -28.31 33.01 -20.91
C PHE A 246 -28.40 34.44 -20.35
N GLY A 247 -27.30 35.22 -20.40
CA GLY A 247 -27.34 36.65 -20.09
C GLY A 247 -28.28 37.45 -21.00
N SER A 248 -28.54 36.97 -22.22
CA SER A 248 -29.53 37.56 -23.13
C SER A 248 -30.97 37.10 -22.85
N PHE A 249 -31.14 35.93 -22.23
CA PHE A 249 -32.44 35.32 -22.00
C PHE A 249 -33.15 35.91 -20.76
N PHE A 250 -32.40 36.21 -19.70
CA PHE A 250 -32.95 36.89 -18.52
C PHE A 250 -33.18 38.40 -18.75
N ARG A 251 -32.54 39.01 -19.75
CA ARG A 251 -32.75 40.45 -20.05
C ARG A 251 -34.03 40.73 -20.84
N LYS A 252 -34.71 39.71 -21.38
CA LYS A 252 -35.93 39.89 -22.21
C LYS A 252 -37.26 39.64 -21.50
N ARG A 253 -37.29 39.38 -20.18
CA ARG A 253 -38.57 39.11 -19.49
C ARG A 253 -38.74 39.82 -18.14
N THR A 254 -38.42 41.11 -18.10
CA THR A 254 -38.93 42.04 -17.08
C THR A 254 -39.75 43.15 -17.75
N LYS A 255 -40.79 42.77 -18.50
CA LYS A 255 -41.96 43.65 -18.62
C LYS A 255 -42.82 43.39 -17.39
N ASN A 256 -42.66 44.24 -16.38
CA ASN A 256 -43.59 44.33 -15.26
C ASN A 256 -45.00 44.54 -15.81
N LYS A 257 -45.80 43.47 -15.91
CA LYS A 257 -47.26 43.62 -15.94
C LYS A 257 -47.67 44.02 -14.53
N LYS A 258 -47.80 45.33 -14.29
CA LYS A 258 -48.58 45.82 -13.15
C LYS A 258 -49.98 45.22 -13.28
N LYS A 259 -50.31 44.23 -12.44
CA LYS A 259 -51.70 43.87 -12.20
C LYS A 259 -52.31 45.07 -11.48
N ILE A 260 -53.28 45.71 -12.13
CA ILE A 260 -54.17 46.68 -11.49
C ILE A 260 -54.98 45.87 -10.47
N PRO A 261 -54.95 46.21 -9.16
CA PRO A 261 -55.92 45.70 -8.21
C PRO A 261 -57.22 46.48 -8.40
N ASP A 262 -58.33 45.77 -8.61
CA ASP A 262 -59.67 46.35 -8.51
C ASP A 262 -59.88 46.77 -7.06
N ASN A 263 -59.99 48.09 -6.85
CA ASN A 263 -60.25 48.68 -5.55
C ASN A 263 -61.74 48.96 -5.45
N ILE A 264 -62.45 48.19 -4.62
CA ILE A 264 -63.70 48.63 -4.03
C ILE A 264 -63.29 49.56 -2.90
N ASP A 265 -63.46 50.87 -3.08
CA ASP A 265 -64.11 51.63 -2.02
C ASP A 265 -64.65 52.97 -2.50
N TYR A 266 -65.79 53.30 -1.92
CA TYR A 266 -66.60 54.46 -2.20
C TYR A 266 -65.87 55.74 -1.79
N ALA A 267 -66.07 56.79 -2.61
CA ALA A 267 -66.24 58.18 -2.21
C ALA A 267 -65.25 58.72 -1.15
N THR A 268 -64.48 59.77 -1.36
CA THR A 268 -64.85 61.13 -1.79
C THR A 268 -63.60 61.95 -1.40
N HIS A 269 -62.99 62.82 -2.20
CA HIS A 269 -63.28 64.25 -2.20
C HIS A 269 -62.13 64.98 -2.92
N VAL A 270 -62.51 65.87 -3.86
CA VAL A 270 -61.90 67.20 -4.09
C VAL A 270 -60.60 67.28 -4.91
N LEU A 271 -60.77 67.55 -6.21
CA LEU A 271 -59.92 68.42 -7.07
C LEU A 271 -60.01 69.89 -6.59
N PRO A 272 -59.24 70.89 -7.10
CA PRO A 272 -58.17 70.90 -8.13
C PRO A 272 -56.89 71.64 -7.62
N HIS A 273 -55.72 71.60 -8.25
CA HIS A 273 -55.33 72.57 -9.29
C HIS A 273 -53.93 72.29 -9.88
N LYS A 274 -53.90 72.39 -11.20
CA LYS A 274 -52.83 72.65 -12.18
C LYS A 274 -51.44 73.06 -11.67
N SER A 275 -50.42 72.43 -12.25
CA SER A 275 -49.40 73.17 -13.01
C SER A 275 -49.16 72.48 -14.37
N GLN A 276 -49.56 73.20 -15.42
CA GLN A 276 -49.08 73.09 -16.80
C GLN A 276 -47.58 73.43 -16.82
N ARG A 277 -46.72 73.07 -17.78
CA ARG A 277 -46.69 72.38 -19.08
C ARG A 277 -45.23 72.63 -19.55
N VAL A 278 -44.60 71.85 -20.41
CA VAL A 278 -44.44 72.16 -21.84
C VAL A 278 -43.19 71.39 -22.28
N ASN A 279 -43.36 70.46 -23.22
CA ASN A 279 -42.30 70.06 -24.13
C ASN A 279 -42.03 71.22 -25.08
N ASN A 280 -40.78 71.58 -25.35
CA ASN A 280 -40.41 72.13 -26.65
C ASN A 280 -38.92 72.00 -26.92
N TYR A 281 -38.63 71.35 -28.06
CA TYR A 281 -37.40 71.49 -28.82
C TYR A 281 -37.27 72.92 -29.34
N ASN A 282 -36.04 73.46 -29.28
CA ASN A 282 -35.25 74.01 -30.40
C ASN A 282 -34.48 75.29 -30.08
N ASN A 283 -33.19 75.21 -30.45
CA ASN A 283 -32.33 76.19 -31.11
C ASN A 283 -32.03 77.55 -30.44
N ASN A 284 -30.73 77.74 -30.23
CA ASN A 284 -29.96 78.97 -30.49
C ASN A 284 -30.60 80.29 -30.07
N ARG A 285 -30.17 80.82 -28.91
CA ARG A 285 -29.31 82.01 -28.88
C ARG A 285 -28.87 82.35 -27.46
N GLN A 286 -27.63 82.81 -27.44
CA GLN A 286 -26.82 83.21 -26.30
C GLN A 286 -27.13 84.65 -25.95
N TYR A 287 -27.60 84.92 -24.72
CA TYR A 287 -27.36 86.19 -24.05
C TYR A 287 -27.18 85.98 -22.54
N ASN A 288 -25.97 86.28 -22.10
CA ASN A 288 -25.67 86.72 -20.74
C ASN A 288 -26.35 88.10 -20.53
N ILE A 289 -26.76 88.40 -19.31
CA ILE A 289 -26.16 89.45 -18.46
C ILE A 289 -27.12 89.76 -17.30
N SER A 290 -26.54 89.62 -16.12
CA SER A 290 -26.89 90.13 -14.80
C SER A 290 -27.02 91.66 -14.75
N TYR A 291 -27.94 92.17 -13.92
CA TYR A 291 -27.83 93.54 -13.42
C TYR A 291 -27.40 93.55 -11.95
N LEU A 292 -26.31 94.27 -11.73
CA LEU A 292 -25.78 94.70 -10.44
C LEU A 292 -26.51 95.95 -9.95
N SER A 293 -26.54 96.06 -8.63
CA SER A 293 -26.67 97.27 -7.80
C SER A 293 -28.06 97.89 -7.67
N SER A 294 -28.60 97.73 -6.46
CA SER A 294 -29.47 98.68 -5.80
C SER A 294 -28.86 100.09 -5.85
N GLY A 295 -29.63 101.04 -6.36
CA GLY A 295 -29.43 102.46 -6.11
C GLY A 295 -30.07 102.88 -4.79
N GLN A 296 -29.49 103.91 -4.18
CA GLN A 296 -30.16 105.21 -4.20
C GLN A 296 -29.47 106.07 -5.24
#